data_AF-A0A543FNN2-F1
#
_entry.id   AF-A0A543FNN2-F1
#
_cell.length_a   1.000
_cell.length_b   1.000
_cell.length_c   1.000
_cell.angle_alpha   90.00
_cell.angle_beta   90.00
_cell.angle_gamma   90.00
#
_symmetry.space_group_name_H-M   'P 1'
#
loop_
_entity.id
_entity.type
_entity.pdbx_description
1 polymer ?
#
loop_
_entity_poly.entity_id
_entity_poly.type
_entity_poly.pdbx_seq_one_letter_code
_entity_poly.pdbx_strand_id
1 'polypeptide(L)'
;MRPRLRVPLRTAAEVGLAHWFFGNLYEEVTGMPARIAEHPPAGGPFAPGSPVRYYLPAAPLTLAATFACVATGWGRRRDRPALAAAGLLATAGAAMTAHLVRAVNLPLLDGGEEDRAERQRLVRHWHAVNRVRLLVVAGAAVALRAGTRR
;
A
#
# COMPACT_ATOMS: atom_id res chain seq x y z
N MET A 1 3.94 -5.66 27.66
CA MET A 1 2.91 -4.75 27.14
C MET A 1 1.53 -5.24 27.58
N ARG A 2 0.72 -4.38 28.23
CA ARG A 2 -0.58 -4.78 28.82
C ARG A 2 -1.52 -5.34 27.73
N PRO A 3 -2.26 -6.44 27.98
CA PRO A 3 -3.15 -7.07 27.00
C PRO A 3 -4.18 -6.10 26.39
N ARG A 4 -4.47 -4.98 27.07
CA ARG A 4 -5.36 -3.90 26.63
C ARG A 4 -4.95 -3.22 25.31
N LEU A 5 -3.66 -3.19 24.95
CA LEU A 5 -3.18 -2.52 23.73
C LEU A 5 -3.14 -3.42 22.49
N ARG A 6 -3.27 -4.74 22.64
CA ARG A 6 -3.14 -5.68 21.50
C ARG A 6 -4.34 -5.64 20.56
N VAL A 7 -5.54 -5.50 21.11
CA VAL A 7 -6.78 -5.40 20.33
C VAL A 7 -6.81 -4.15 19.45
N PRO A 8 -6.59 -2.92 19.98
CA PRO A 8 -6.63 -1.72 19.13
C PRO A 8 -5.51 -1.71 18.08
N LEU A 9 -4.31 -2.22 18.39
CA LEU A 9 -3.23 -2.32 17.40
C LEU A 9 -3.59 -3.25 16.25
N ARG A 10 -4.17 -4.42 16.58
CA ARG A 10 -4.63 -5.37 15.57
C ARG A 10 -5.72 -4.78 14.70
N THR A 11 -6.71 -4.14 15.31
CA THR A 11 -7.79 -3.47 14.56
C THR A 11 -7.24 -2.38 13.66
N ALA A 12 -6.33 -1.54 14.16
CA ALA A 12 -5.69 -0.50 13.36
C ALA A 12 -4.91 -1.09 12.17
N ALA A 13 -4.16 -2.17 12.38
CA ALA A 13 -3.43 -2.86 11.31
C ALA A 13 -4.37 -3.49 10.28
N GLU A 14 -5.44 -4.17 10.72
CA GLU A 14 -6.44 -4.77 9.82
C GLU A 14 -7.18 -3.72 8.98
N VAL A 15 -7.63 -2.63 9.62
CA VAL A 15 -8.28 -1.50 8.93
C VAL A 15 -7.32 -0.84 7.96
N GLY A 16 -6.07 -0.60 8.38
CA GLY A 16 -5.05 0.00 7.54
C GLY A 16 -4.72 -0.83 6.30
N LEU A 17 -4.51 -2.14 6.47
CA LEU A 17 -4.27 -3.06 5.35
C LEU A 17 -5.49 -3.16 4.42
N ALA A 18 -6.71 -3.14 4.97
CA ALA A 18 -7.92 -3.11 4.17
C ALA A 18 -8.05 -1.80 3.38
N HIS A 19 -7.84 -0.65 4.03
CA HIS A 19 -7.83 0.66 3.37
C HIS A 19 -6.80 0.71 2.24
N TRP A 20 -5.60 0.19 2.50
CA TRP A 20 -4.55 0.13 1.49
C TRP A 20 -4.93 -0.78 0.32
N PHE A 21 -5.49 -1.97 0.57
CA PHE A 21 -5.97 -2.87 -0.48
C PHE A 21 -7.07 -2.23 -1.33
N PHE A 22 -8.12 -1.71 -0.69
CA PHE A 22 -9.26 -1.14 -1.41
C PHE A 22 -8.92 0.14 -2.16
N GLY A 23 -7.99 0.96 -1.66
CA GLY A 23 -7.47 2.11 -2.40
C GLY A 23 -6.82 1.71 -3.71
N ASN A 24 -5.95 0.70 -3.68
CA ASN A 24 -5.29 0.19 -4.89
C ASN A 24 -6.23 -0.55 -5.83
N LEU A 25 -7.25 -1.22 -5.29
CA LEU A 25 -8.27 -1.89 -6.10
C LEU A 25 -9.15 -0.86 -6.81
N TYR A 26 -9.53 0.21 -6.12
CA TYR A 26 -10.25 1.32 -6.72
C TYR A 26 -9.46 1.93 -7.89
N GLU A 27 -8.17 2.21 -7.69
CA GLU A 27 -7.32 2.76 -8.76
C GLU A 27 -7.18 1.80 -9.95
N GLU A 28 -7.07 0.48 -9.69
CA GLU A 28 -7.05 -0.56 -10.74
C GLU A 28 -8.34 -0.57 -11.55
N VAL A 29 -9.50 -0.63 -10.88
CA VAL A 29 -10.82 -0.75 -11.51
C VAL A 29 -11.18 0.52 -12.27
N THR A 30 -10.80 1.68 -11.75
CA THR A 30 -11.10 2.96 -12.39
C THR A 30 -10.11 3.33 -13.50
N GLY A 31 -9.00 2.59 -13.64
CA GLY A 31 -7.93 2.95 -14.56
C GLY A 31 -7.33 4.32 -14.24
N MET A 32 -7.23 4.67 -12.96
CA MET A 32 -6.81 6.01 -12.53
C MET A 32 -5.49 6.48 -13.14
N PRO A 33 -4.44 5.65 -13.28
CA PRO A 33 -3.19 6.08 -13.93
C PRO A 33 -3.38 6.53 -15.39
N ALA A 34 -4.27 5.88 -16.14
CA ALA A 34 -4.56 6.28 -17.52
C ALA A 34 -5.26 7.64 -17.55
N ARG A 35 -6.20 7.88 -16.63
CA ARG A 35 -6.89 9.16 -16.50
C ARG A 35 -5.94 10.31 -16.13
N ILE A 36 -4.99 10.05 -15.22
CA ILE A 36 -3.93 11.01 -14.87
C ILE A 36 -3.05 11.31 -16.08
N ALA A 37 -2.68 10.28 -16.85
CA ALA A 37 -1.84 10.46 -18.04
C ALA A 37 -2.52 11.28 -19.15
N GLU A 38 -3.85 11.19 -19.26
CA GLU A 38 -4.67 11.96 -20.20
C GLU A 38 -4.95 13.39 -19.71
N HIS A 39 -5.18 13.55 -18.40
CA HIS A 39 -5.56 14.82 -17.77
C HIS A 39 -4.70 15.06 -16.51
N PRO A 40 -3.42 15.44 -16.67
CA PRO A 40 -2.54 15.65 -15.54
C PRO A 40 -3.08 16.76 -14.64
N PRO A 41 -3.11 16.57 -13.30
CA PRO A 41 -3.68 17.55 -12.39
C PRO A 41 -2.88 18.85 -12.38
N ALA A 42 -3.58 19.99 -12.48
CA ALA A 42 -2.96 21.31 -12.39
C ALA A 42 -2.37 21.53 -10.99
N GLY A 43 -1.07 21.83 -10.91
CA GLY A 43 -0.37 22.17 -9.66
C GLY A 43 0.39 21.03 -8.97
N GLY A 44 0.55 19.88 -9.61
CA GLY A 44 1.45 18.81 -9.16
C GLY A 44 0.91 17.91 -8.02
N PRO A 45 1.72 16.97 -7.51
CA PRO A 45 1.29 15.90 -6.59
C PRO A 45 0.76 16.39 -5.23
N PHE A 46 1.03 17.64 -4.85
CA PHE A 46 0.58 18.21 -3.58
C PHE A 46 -0.46 19.33 -3.75
N ALA A 47 -0.99 19.52 -4.95
CA ALA A 47 -2.04 20.50 -5.21
C ALA A 47 -3.26 20.32 -4.28
N PRO A 48 -4.03 21.40 -3.99
CA PRO A 48 -5.33 21.27 -3.34
C PRO A 48 -6.21 20.26 -4.09
N GLY A 49 -6.82 19.33 -3.35
CA GLY A 49 -7.58 18.20 -3.92
C GLY A 49 -6.76 16.94 -4.24
N SER A 50 -5.42 17.00 -4.11
CA SER A 50 -4.56 15.84 -4.35
C SER A 50 -4.85 14.70 -3.36
N PRO A 51 -4.98 13.45 -3.84
CA PRO A 51 -5.13 12.28 -2.99
C PRO A 51 -4.00 12.04 -2.02
N VAL A 52 -2.80 12.53 -2.36
CA VAL A 52 -1.61 12.37 -1.54
C VAL A 52 -1.85 12.88 -0.13
N ARG A 53 -2.60 13.97 0.06
CA ARG A 53 -2.76 14.60 1.39
C ARG A 53 -3.49 13.71 2.41
N TYR A 54 -4.42 12.88 1.98
CA TYR A 54 -5.14 11.95 2.86
C TYR A 54 -4.52 10.54 2.86
N TYR A 55 -3.78 10.15 1.82
CA TYR A 55 -3.04 8.88 1.81
C TYR A 55 -1.70 8.94 2.57
N LEU A 56 -1.04 10.10 2.63
CA LEU A 56 0.28 10.28 3.27
C LEU A 56 0.30 9.87 4.75
N PRO A 57 -0.70 10.20 5.59
CA PRO A 57 -0.71 9.72 6.97
C PRO A 57 -1.16 8.25 7.11
N ALA A 58 -2.00 7.75 6.18
CA ALA A 58 -2.59 6.41 6.30
C ALA A 58 -1.56 5.29 6.14
N ALA A 59 -0.61 5.42 5.21
CA ALA A 59 0.44 4.43 4.98
C ALA A 59 1.38 4.22 6.18
N PRO A 60 2.03 5.25 6.76
CA PRO A 60 2.91 5.08 7.92
C PRO A 60 2.17 4.57 9.15
N LEU A 61 0.92 4.99 9.37
CA LEU A 61 0.09 4.46 10.46
C LEU A 61 -0.22 2.98 10.29
N THR A 62 -0.56 2.56 9.06
CA THR A 62 -0.81 1.15 8.73
C THR A 62 0.42 0.27 8.97
N LEU A 63 1.59 0.72 8.51
CA LEU A 63 2.84 0.01 8.70
C LEU A 63 3.22 -0.06 10.18
N ALA A 64 3.15 1.06 10.91
CA ALA A 64 3.45 1.11 12.34
C ALA A 64 2.56 0.16 13.14
N ALA A 65 1.25 0.16 12.88
CA ALA A 65 0.31 -0.75 13.53
C ALA A 65 0.61 -2.22 13.20
N THR A 66 0.94 -2.52 11.94
CA THR A 66 1.30 -3.88 11.49
C THR A 66 2.56 -4.38 12.19
N PHE A 67 3.64 -3.59 12.20
CA PHE A 67 4.88 -3.96 12.87
C PHE A 67 4.74 -4.04 14.38
N ALA A 68 3.93 -3.17 15.00
CA ALA A 68 3.60 -3.28 16.42
C ALA A 68 2.88 -4.61 16.74
N CYS A 69 1.98 -5.08 15.86
CA CYS A 69 1.36 -6.40 16.00
C CYS A 69 2.38 -7.54 15.88
N VAL A 70 3.28 -7.46 14.90
CA VAL A 70 4.37 -8.44 14.73
C VAL A 70 5.26 -8.49 15.98
N ALA A 71 5.75 -7.34 16.43
CA ALA A 71 6.64 -7.23 17.60
C ALA A 71 5.97 -7.75 18.88
N THR A 72 4.70 -7.40 19.11
CA THR A 72 3.97 -7.85 20.31
C THR A 72 3.56 -9.33 20.25
N GLY A 73 3.35 -9.89 19.07
CA GLY A 73 3.05 -11.31 18.87
C GLY A 73 4.27 -12.23 18.91
N TRP A 74 5.48 -11.70 18.67
CA TRP A 74 6.71 -12.46 18.46
C TRP A 74 7.12 -13.42 19.59
N GLY A 75 6.67 -13.14 20.82
CA GLY A 75 6.91 -14.01 21.99
C GLY A 75 6.28 -15.41 21.87
N ARG A 76 5.26 -15.59 21.02
CA ARG A 76 4.56 -16.86 20.83
C ARG A 76 5.15 -17.61 19.64
N ARG A 77 5.93 -18.68 19.91
CA ARG A 77 6.62 -19.45 18.86
C ARG A 77 5.68 -19.94 17.75
N ARG A 78 4.45 -20.35 18.10
CA ARG A 78 3.42 -20.82 17.16
C ARG A 78 3.00 -19.74 16.14
N ASP A 79 3.02 -18.47 16.53
CA ASP A 79 2.50 -17.37 15.71
C ASP A 79 3.59 -16.77 14.80
N ARG A 80 4.87 -17.03 15.09
CA ARG A 80 6.02 -16.40 14.42
C ARG A 80 6.01 -16.53 12.90
N PRO A 81 5.76 -17.71 12.29
CA PRO A 81 5.80 -17.82 10.83
C PRO A 81 4.78 -16.91 10.14
N ALA A 82 3.55 -16.86 10.68
CA ALA A 82 2.49 -16.02 10.14
C ALA A 82 2.78 -14.52 10.37
N LEU A 83 3.30 -14.14 11.54
CA LEU A 83 3.70 -12.75 11.81
C LEU A 83 4.89 -12.30 10.97
N ALA A 84 5.87 -13.19 10.74
CA ALA A 84 7.00 -12.92 9.85
C ALA A 84 6.52 -12.73 8.41
N ALA A 85 5.64 -13.60 7.92
CA ALA A 85 5.02 -13.45 6.60
C ALA A 85 4.24 -12.13 6.48
N ALA A 86 3.47 -11.76 7.50
CA ALA A 86 2.75 -10.48 7.52
C ALA A 86 3.71 -9.29 7.42
N GLY A 87 4.79 -9.28 8.20
CA GLY A 87 5.80 -8.22 8.17
C GLY A 87 6.53 -8.16 6.83
N LEU A 88 6.96 -9.29 6.27
CA LEU A 88 7.64 -9.36 4.98
C LEU A 88 6.76 -8.88 3.83
N LEU A 89 5.49 -9.32 3.81
CA LEU A 89 4.53 -8.90 2.79
C LEU A 89 4.19 -7.40 2.91
N ALA A 90 4.01 -6.89 4.13
CA ALA A 90 3.80 -5.45 4.34
C ALA A 90 5.01 -4.62 3.85
N THR A 91 6.23 -5.06 4.14
CA THR A 91 7.46 -4.44 3.63
C THR A 91 7.54 -4.49 2.10
N ALA A 92 7.25 -5.65 1.50
CA ALA A 92 7.25 -5.80 0.05
C ALA A 92 6.22 -4.88 -0.61
N GLY A 93 5.00 -4.80 -0.07
CA GLY A 93 3.97 -3.87 -0.54
C GLY A 93 4.43 -2.42 -0.45
N ALA A 94 5.13 -2.04 0.62
CA ALA A 94 5.63 -0.69 0.81
C ALA A 94 6.73 -0.36 -0.20
N ALA A 95 7.65 -1.30 -0.43
CA ALA A 95 8.69 -1.19 -1.46
C ALA A 95 8.10 -1.06 -2.86
N MET A 96 7.06 -1.84 -3.19
CA MET A 96 6.33 -1.71 -4.46
C MET A 96 5.66 -0.35 -4.61
N THR A 97 5.06 0.19 -3.55
CA THR A 97 4.51 1.55 -3.57
C THR A 97 5.59 2.59 -3.79
N ALA A 98 6.71 2.53 -3.08
CA ALA A 98 7.83 3.45 -3.29
C ALA A 98 8.38 3.37 -4.72
N HIS A 99 8.50 2.16 -5.26
CA HIS A 99 8.89 1.93 -6.65
C HIS A 99 7.92 2.56 -7.63
N LEU A 100 6.61 2.31 -7.48
CA LEU A 100 5.59 2.89 -8.36
C LEU A 100 5.55 4.42 -8.30
N VAL A 101 5.69 5.00 -7.10
CA VAL A 101 5.76 6.44 -6.95
C VAL A 101 6.95 7.00 -7.74
N ARG A 102 8.14 6.45 -7.54
CA ARG A 102 9.38 6.96 -8.15
C ARG A 102 9.46 6.69 -9.65
N ALA A 103 9.10 5.48 -10.08
CA ALA A 103 9.32 5.01 -11.45
C ALA A 103 8.14 5.25 -12.39
N VAL A 104 6.95 5.58 -11.86
CA VAL A 104 5.75 5.75 -12.68
C VAL A 104 4.98 7.02 -12.34
N ASN A 105 4.57 7.21 -11.08
CA ASN A 105 3.70 8.33 -10.74
C ASN A 105 4.40 9.69 -10.94
N LEU A 106 5.66 9.83 -10.52
CA LEU A 106 6.41 11.06 -10.73
C LEU A 106 6.59 11.38 -12.23
N PRO A 107 7.10 10.46 -13.09
CA PRO A 107 7.14 10.69 -14.53
C PRO A 107 5.80 11.07 -15.16
N LEU A 108 4.72 10.36 -14.80
CA LEU A 108 3.37 10.65 -15.32
C LEU A 108 2.84 12.03 -14.89
N LEU A 109 3.24 12.53 -13.71
CA LEU A 109 2.81 13.81 -13.17
C LEU A 109 3.67 14.98 -13.63
N ASP A 110 4.97 14.76 -13.85
CA ASP A 110 5.90 15.79 -14.33
C ASP A 110 5.62 16.15 -15.80
N GLY A 111 4.87 15.32 -16.53
CA GLY A 111 4.22 15.72 -17.78
C GLY A 111 5.18 16.17 -18.87
N GLY A 112 6.40 15.63 -18.90
CA GLY A 112 7.36 15.88 -19.98
C GLY A 112 6.77 15.54 -21.36
N GLU A 113 7.46 15.90 -22.44
CA GLU A 113 7.13 15.48 -23.82
C GLU A 113 7.31 13.96 -24.02
N GLU A 114 6.84 13.14 -23.08
CA GLU A 114 6.82 11.71 -23.21
C GLU A 114 5.91 11.33 -24.39
N ASP A 115 6.50 10.63 -25.34
CA ASP A 115 5.79 10.02 -26.45
C ASP A 115 4.61 9.18 -25.92
N ARG A 116 3.52 9.12 -26.68
CA ARG A 116 2.31 8.38 -26.32
C ARG A 116 2.62 6.91 -26.00
N ALA A 117 3.63 6.33 -26.67
CA ALA A 117 4.09 4.98 -26.41
C ALA A 117 4.71 4.80 -25.01
N GLU A 118 5.46 5.80 -24.54
CA GLU A 118 6.10 5.81 -23.22
C GLU A 118 5.05 5.81 -22.11
N ARG A 119 4.07 6.72 -22.22
CA ARG A 119 2.96 6.81 -21.25
C ARG A 119 2.17 5.51 -21.17
N GLN A 120 1.89 4.87 -22.31
CA GLN A 120 1.23 3.57 -22.32
C GLN A 120 2.09 2.48 -21.66
N ARG A 121 3.42 2.52 -21.83
CA ARG A 121 4.32 1.58 -21.14
C ARG A 121 4.28 1.79 -19.63
N LEU A 122 4.33 3.04 -19.16
CA LEU A 122 4.24 3.39 -17.75
C LEU A 122 2.91 2.94 -17.13
N VAL A 123 1.79 3.20 -17.79
CA VAL A 123 0.46 2.75 -17.33
C VAL A 123 0.36 1.22 -17.25
N ARG A 124 0.85 0.50 -18.27
CA ARG A 124 0.87 -0.98 -18.24
C ARG A 124 1.74 -1.51 -17.11
N HIS A 125 2.92 -0.91 -16.91
CA HIS A 125 3.82 -1.26 -15.81
C HIS A 125 3.16 -1.00 -14.46
N TRP A 126 2.44 0.11 -14.31
CA TRP A 126 1.70 0.43 -13.10
C TRP A 126 0.70 -0.66 -12.75
N HIS A 127 -0.15 -1.06 -13.70
CA HIS A 127 -1.15 -2.11 -13.50
C HIS A 127 -0.53 -3.48 -13.21
N ALA A 128 0.59 -3.81 -13.85
CA ALA A 128 1.30 -5.04 -13.57
C ALA A 128 1.79 -5.10 -12.11
N VAL A 129 2.47 -4.05 -11.65
CA VAL A 129 2.97 -3.98 -10.27
C VAL A 129 1.82 -3.86 -9.27
N ASN A 130 0.78 -3.09 -9.58
CA ASN A 130 -0.36 -2.90 -8.69
C ASN A 130 -1.12 -4.21 -8.43
N ARG A 131 -1.30 -5.06 -9.44
CA ARG A 131 -1.91 -6.39 -9.26
C ARG A 131 -1.10 -7.27 -8.30
N VAL A 132 0.22 -7.26 -8.43
CA VAL A 132 1.09 -7.98 -7.48
C VAL A 132 0.99 -7.37 -6.08
N ARG A 133 0.99 -6.04 -5.98
CA ARG A 133 0.81 -5.33 -4.71
C ARG A 133 -0.51 -5.68 -4.02
N LEU A 134 -1.61 -5.81 -4.76
CA LEU A 134 -2.91 -6.25 -4.22
C LEU A 134 -2.80 -7.64 -3.58
N LEU A 135 -2.17 -8.60 -4.27
CA LEU A 135 -1.94 -9.95 -3.73
C LEU A 135 -1.07 -9.92 -2.47
N VAL A 136 -0.01 -9.11 -2.49
CA VAL A 136 0.91 -8.96 -1.36
C VAL A 136 0.21 -8.35 -0.14
N VAL A 137 -0.57 -7.28 -0.31
CA VAL A 137 -1.30 -6.62 0.79
C VAL A 137 -2.40 -7.54 1.33
N ALA A 138 -3.13 -8.24 0.46
CA ALA A 138 -4.11 -9.25 0.88
C ALA A 138 -3.44 -10.39 1.67
N GLY A 139 -2.30 -10.89 1.19
CA GLY A 139 -1.49 -11.88 1.89
C GLY A 139 -1.02 -11.39 3.27
N ALA A 140 -0.58 -10.13 3.37
CA ALA A 140 -0.18 -9.52 4.63
C ALA A 140 -1.35 -9.51 5.63
N ALA A 141 -2.56 -9.16 5.19
CA ALA A 141 -3.75 -9.15 6.03
C ALA A 141 -4.15 -10.56 6.50
N VAL A 142 -4.11 -11.56 5.61
CA VAL A 142 -4.38 -12.96 5.94
C VAL A 142 -3.36 -13.49 6.94
N ALA A 143 -2.07 -13.26 6.69
CA ALA A 143 -0.98 -13.70 7.56
C ALA A 143 -1.04 -13.03 8.93
N LEU A 144 -1.35 -11.73 8.99
CA LEU A 144 -1.52 -11.00 10.24
C LEU A 144 -2.69 -11.57 11.06
N ARG A 145 -3.82 -11.86 10.41
CA ARG A 145 -4.96 -12.51 11.05
C ARG A 145 -4.59 -13.89 11.56
N ALA A 146 -3.88 -14.70 10.78
CA ALA A 146 -3.46 -16.03 11.20
C ALA A 146 -2.52 -15.98 12.43
N GLY A 147 -1.55 -15.06 12.44
CA GLY A 147 -0.59 -14.87 13.55
C GLY A 147 -1.16 -14.16 14.78
N THR A 148 -2.43 -13.75 14.75
CA THR A 148 -3.09 -13.07 15.88
C THR A 148 -4.42 -13.71 16.30
N ARG A 149 -4.79 -14.86 15.70
CA ARG A 149 -5.88 -15.71 16.18
C ARG A 149 -5.48 -16.32 17.53
N ARG A 150 -6.40 -16.26 18.49
CA ARG A 150 -6.23 -16.85 19.83
C ARG A 150 -6.46 -18.35 19.78
#